data_AF-A0A2A2XWZ3-F1
#
_entry.id   AF-A0A2A2XWZ3-F1
#
_cell.length_a   1.000
_cell.length_b   1.000
_cell.length_c   1.000
_cell.angle_alpha   90.00
_cell.angle_beta   90.00
_cell.angle_gamma   90.00
#
_symmetry.space_group_name_H-M   'P 1'
#
loop_
_entity.id
_entity.type
_entity.pdbx_description
1 polymer ?
#
loop_
_entity_poly.entity_id
_entity_poly.type
_entity_poly.pdbx_seq_one_letter_code
_entity_poly.pdbx_strand_id
1 'polypeptide(L)'
;MKASIPRLWLLVATVSASVSFSEAIAQDVILQKDGQRREGEITGVKADAIRIKVGPVETAVPLANVQSVEKTTPPDYDAATELWRDGNASGALAKLEPLSQKFIGLPTPWAERASSLLPELYISQGRTADAENSYKNFQKFYPSAGSGSDLLMARLAISKKDFATARAKLAPIVESSKQVKLPGGKEAVAMSQALFLMGEIQENAGEKSKALANFLLVTTIFKNDSSSLALATKRADALQAEKIIVP
;
A
#
# COMPACT_ATOMS: atom_id res chain seq x y z
N MET A 1 -69.97 48.28 34.23
CA MET A 1 -68.80 49.16 34.02
C MET A 1 -67.55 48.28 33.90
N LYS A 2 -66.77 48.52 32.83
CA LYS A 2 -65.29 48.43 32.68
C LYS A 2 -64.57 47.31 33.48
N ALA A 3 -64.08 46.25 32.83
CA ALA A 3 -62.76 46.13 32.18
C ALA A 3 -61.57 46.10 33.15
N SER A 4 -60.82 45.00 33.18
CA SER A 4 -59.39 44.94 32.80
C SER A 4 -58.73 43.63 33.28
N ILE A 5 -58.06 42.95 32.36
CA ILE A 5 -57.16 41.81 32.58
C ILE A 5 -55.74 42.36 32.64
N PRO A 6 -54.83 41.84 33.49
CA PRO A 6 -53.42 41.87 33.21
C PRO A 6 -52.85 40.48 32.88
N ARG A 7 -52.08 40.49 31.79
CA ARG A 7 -51.20 39.44 31.28
C ARG A 7 -50.20 38.97 32.36
N LEU A 8 -50.08 37.66 32.55
CA LEU A 8 -48.86 37.05 33.09
C LEU A 8 -48.29 36.10 32.03
N TRP A 9 -47.13 36.48 31.49
CA TRP A 9 -46.30 35.64 30.64
C TRP A 9 -45.68 34.53 31.49
N LEU A 10 -45.88 33.27 31.12
CA LEU A 10 -45.13 32.14 31.65
C LEU A 10 -44.38 31.49 30.48
N LEU A 11 -43.10 31.86 30.37
CA LEU A 11 -42.08 31.13 29.62
C LEU A 11 -41.90 29.76 30.28
N VAL A 12 -42.17 28.67 29.55
CA VAL A 12 -41.71 27.33 29.91
C VAL A 12 -40.45 27.05 29.10
N ALA A 13 -39.31 27.02 29.78
CA ALA A 13 -38.02 26.69 29.21
C ALA A 13 -37.96 25.17 28.93
N THR A 14 -37.82 24.79 27.67
CA THR A 14 -37.45 23.44 27.25
C THR A 14 -35.98 23.20 27.57
N VAL A 15 -35.70 22.33 28.54
CA VAL A 15 -34.35 21.80 28.77
C VAL A 15 -34.04 20.80 27.66
N SER A 16 -33.31 21.25 26.64
CA SER A 16 -32.69 20.36 25.66
C SER A 16 -31.50 19.68 26.31
N ALA A 17 -31.67 18.42 26.75
CA ALA A 17 -30.58 17.57 27.18
C ALA A 17 -29.75 17.18 25.95
N SER A 18 -28.73 17.97 25.64
CA SER A 18 -27.68 17.59 24.71
C SER A 18 -26.87 16.44 25.32
N VAL A 19 -27.20 15.22 24.91
CA VAL A 19 -26.35 14.04 25.15
C VAL A 19 -25.11 14.22 24.28
N SER A 20 -24.05 14.76 24.88
CA SER A 20 -22.72 14.71 24.30
C SER A 20 -22.29 13.24 24.28
N PHE A 21 -22.41 12.59 23.13
CA PHE A 21 -21.68 11.35 22.87
C PHE A 21 -20.19 11.73 22.88
N SER A 22 -19.51 11.50 24.00
CA SER A 22 -18.05 11.44 23.99
C SER A 22 -17.69 10.22 23.15
N GLU A 23 -17.26 10.46 21.92
CA GLU A 23 -16.48 9.48 21.18
C GLU A 23 -15.26 9.16 22.04
N ALA A 24 -15.29 8.01 22.71
CA ALA A 24 -14.09 7.45 23.30
C ALA A 24 -13.12 7.24 22.13
N ILE A 25 -12.13 8.12 21.98
CA ILE A 25 -11.05 7.92 21.02
C ILE A 25 -10.43 6.58 21.38
N ALA A 26 -10.61 5.59 20.51
CA ALA A 26 -9.98 4.29 20.66
C ALA A 26 -8.46 4.51 20.80
N GLN A 27 -7.91 4.09 21.93
CA GLN A 27 -6.49 4.21 22.20
C GLN A 27 -5.73 3.19 21.34
N ASP A 28 -4.55 3.58 20.83
CA ASP A 28 -3.65 2.63 20.19
C ASP A 28 -3.10 1.66 21.25
N VAL A 29 -2.83 0.43 20.86
CA VAL A 29 -2.40 -0.63 21.77
C VAL A 29 -1.07 -1.21 21.31
N ILE A 30 -0.15 -1.40 22.25
CA ILE A 30 1.07 -2.18 22.06
C ILE A 30 1.00 -3.40 22.99
N LEU A 31 1.03 -4.59 22.40
CA LEU A 31 1.24 -5.84 23.13
C LEU A 31 2.71 -6.23 23.03
N GLN A 32 3.37 -6.39 24.18
CA GLN A 32 4.76 -6.82 24.27
C GLN A 32 4.86 -8.33 24.44
N LYS A 33 6.02 -8.90 24.10
CA LYS A 33 6.31 -10.34 24.17
C LYS A 33 6.27 -10.91 25.59
N ASP A 34 6.43 -10.07 26.61
CA ASP A 34 6.28 -10.42 28.01
C ASP A 34 4.82 -10.40 28.51
N GLY A 35 3.87 -10.15 27.61
CA GLY A 35 2.43 -10.06 27.91
C GLY A 35 1.98 -8.68 28.40
N GLN A 36 2.87 -7.70 28.54
CA GLN A 36 2.47 -6.35 28.92
C GLN A 36 1.69 -5.65 27.79
N ARG A 37 0.56 -5.07 28.17
CA ARG A 37 -0.27 -4.23 27.30
C ARG A 37 -0.08 -2.76 27.67
N ARG A 38 0.17 -1.91 26.66
CA ARG A 38 0.23 -0.45 26.83
C ARG A 38 -0.80 0.20 25.92
N GLU A 39 -1.60 1.10 26.47
CA GLU A 39 -2.63 1.84 25.75
C GLU A 39 -2.30 3.35 25.76
N GLY A 40 -2.44 4.00 24.62
CA GLY A 40 -2.08 5.41 24.46
C GLY A 40 -2.11 5.87 22.99
N GLU A 41 -1.54 7.03 22.69
CA GLU A 41 -1.39 7.51 21.32
C GLU A 41 0.00 7.16 20.79
N ILE A 42 0.09 6.28 19.79
CA ILE A 42 1.34 6.00 19.09
C ILE A 42 1.67 7.16 18.17
N THR A 43 2.74 7.88 18.50
CA THR A 43 3.18 9.09 17.80
C THR A 43 4.20 8.82 16.71
N GLY A 44 4.78 7.62 16.64
CA GLY A 44 5.70 7.23 15.58
C GLY A 44 6.69 6.16 16.00
N VAL A 45 7.66 5.88 15.13
CA VAL A 45 8.80 5.00 15.40
C VAL A 45 10.08 5.83 15.32
N LYS A 46 10.92 5.78 16.36
CA LYS A 46 12.21 6.50 16.40
C LYS A 46 13.23 5.76 17.24
N ALA A 47 14.43 5.59 16.67
CA ALA A 47 15.55 4.86 17.28
C ALA A 47 15.14 3.43 17.70
N ASP A 48 14.58 2.69 16.75
CA ASP A 48 14.13 1.28 16.90
C ASP A 48 13.13 1.05 18.05
N ALA A 49 12.36 2.09 18.40
CA ALA A 49 11.32 2.05 19.42
C ALA A 49 10.05 2.77 18.97
N ILE A 50 8.89 2.21 19.33
CA ILE A 50 7.59 2.84 19.18
C ILE A 50 7.45 3.92 20.25
N ARG A 51 7.12 5.14 19.83
CA ARG A 51 6.79 6.26 20.72
C ARG A 51 5.31 6.24 21.01
N ILE A 52 4.95 6.21 22.29
CA ILE A 52 3.57 6.16 22.74
C ILE A 52 3.35 7.17 23.87
N LYS A 53 2.35 8.04 23.71
CA LYS A 53 1.89 8.96 24.75
C LYS A 53 0.82 8.29 25.61
N VAL A 54 1.08 8.20 26.91
CA VAL A 54 0.14 7.70 27.91
C VAL A 54 -0.18 8.88 28.83
N GLY A 55 -1.33 9.52 28.62
CA GLY A 55 -1.63 10.82 29.22
C GLY A 55 -0.61 11.89 28.78
N PRO A 56 0.00 12.65 29.71
CA PRO A 56 0.98 13.69 29.35
C PRO A 56 2.39 13.15 29.08
N VAL A 57 2.66 11.86 29.33
CA VAL A 57 4.01 11.28 29.26
C VAL A 57 4.21 10.55 27.95
N GLU A 58 5.27 10.90 27.21
CA GLU A 58 5.73 10.11 26.06
C GLU A 58 6.75 9.07 26.53
N THR A 59 6.50 7.80 26.20
CA THR A 59 7.39 6.68 26.49
C THR A 59 7.84 5.99 25.21
N ALA A 60 8.88 5.17 25.32
CA ALA A 60 9.41 4.38 24.22
C ALA A 60 9.28 2.89 24.53
N VAL A 61 8.79 2.11 23.56
CA VAL A 61 8.77 0.64 23.60
C VAL A 61 9.70 0.11 22.52
N PRO A 62 10.81 -0.58 22.86
CA PRO A 62 11.71 -1.15 21.87
C PRO A 62 10.97 -2.11 20.93
N LEU A 63 11.15 -1.98 19.61
CA LEU A 63 10.50 -2.86 18.63
C LEU A 63 10.82 -4.34 18.87
N ALA A 64 12.03 -4.63 19.36
CA ALA A 64 12.45 -6.00 19.71
C ALA A 64 11.54 -6.66 20.77
N ASN A 65 10.88 -5.87 21.61
CA ASN A 65 9.98 -6.35 22.67
C ASN A 65 8.52 -6.40 22.22
N VAL A 66 8.18 -5.83 21.06
CA VAL A 66 6.81 -5.76 20.56
C VAL A 66 6.40 -7.12 19.98
N GLN A 67 5.21 -7.57 20.35
CA GLN A 67 4.55 -8.74 19.77
C GLN A 67 3.53 -8.32 18.71
N SER A 68 2.69 -7.34 19.00
CA SER A 68 1.72 -6.78 18.04
C SER A 68 1.35 -5.34 18.38
N VAL A 69 0.79 -4.63 17.41
CA VAL A 69 0.30 -3.27 17.56
C VAL A 69 -1.09 -3.17 16.95
N GLU A 70 -2.01 -2.56 17.70
CA GLU A 70 -3.30 -2.12 17.18
C GLU A 70 -3.24 -0.59 17.04
N LYS A 71 -3.32 -0.12 15.80
CA LYS A 71 -3.40 1.30 15.48
C LYS A 71 -4.29 1.47 14.27
N THR A 72 -5.30 2.31 14.41
CA THR A 72 -6.21 2.66 13.32
C THR A 72 -5.42 3.20 12.13
N THR A 73 -5.80 2.76 10.93
CA THR A 73 -5.24 3.26 9.68
C THR A 73 -5.42 4.79 9.61
N PRO A 74 -4.33 5.55 9.43
CA PRO A 74 -4.42 7.00 9.34
C PRO A 74 -5.20 7.43 8.08
N PRO A 75 -6.09 8.44 8.13
CA PRO A 75 -6.87 8.88 6.97
C PRO A 75 -6.02 9.29 5.75
N ASP A 76 -4.81 9.82 5.99
CA ASP A 76 -3.87 10.16 4.91
C ASP A 76 -3.40 8.93 4.13
N TYR A 77 -3.40 7.73 4.72
CA TYR A 77 -3.11 6.49 3.99
C TYR A 77 -4.21 6.21 2.97
N ASP A 78 -5.47 6.22 3.38
CA ASP A 78 -6.60 5.94 2.49
C ASP A 78 -6.64 6.97 1.36
N ALA A 79 -6.48 8.27 1.70
CA ALA A 79 -6.39 9.35 0.71
C ALA A 79 -5.22 9.16 -0.27
N ALA A 80 -4.04 8.72 0.22
CA ALA A 80 -2.91 8.43 -0.65
C ALA A 80 -3.20 7.27 -1.61
N THR A 81 -3.87 6.21 -1.13
CA THR A 81 -4.21 5.06 -1.97
C THR A 81 -5.25 5.39 -3.03
N GLU A 82 -6.21 6.26 -2.72
CA GLU A 82 -7.20 6.75 -3.68
C GLU A 82 -6.53 7.60 -4.77
N LEU A 83 -5.70 8.57 -4.36
CA LEU A 83 -4.90 9.38 -5.29
C LEU A 83 -4.03 8.51 -6.21
N TRP A 84 -3.41 7.46 -5.66
CA TRP A 84 -2.60 6.55 -6.44
C TRP A 84 -3.43 5.78 -7.47
N ARG A 85 -4.59 5.25 -7.06
CA ARG A 85 -5.53 4.53 -7.93
C ARG A 85 -6.03 5.42 -9.08
N ASP A 86 -6.22 6.71 -8.80
CA ASP A 86 -6.65 7.70 -9.79
C ASP A 86 -5.49 8.21 -10.68
N GLY A 87 -4.29 7.65 -10.53
CA GLY A 87 -3.11 7.99 -11.31
C GLY A 87 -2.37 9.25 -10.84
N ASN A 88 -2.80 9.88 -9.75
CA ASN A 88 -2.15 11.05 -9.16
C ASN A 88 -0.98 10.64 -8.25
N ALA A 89 0.11 10.21 -8.87
CA ALA A 89 1.33 9.77 -8.19
C ALA A 89 1.92 10.83 -7.25
N SER A 90 1.96 12.09 -7.69
CA SER A 90 2.55 13.17 -6.90
C SER A 90 1.70 13.51 -5.67
N GLY A 91 0.36 13.52 -5.82
CA GLY A 91 -0.56 13.69 -4.70
C GLY A 91 -0.47 12.54 -3.69
N ALA A 92 -0.44 11.30 -4.19
CA ALA A 92 -0.26 10.12 -3.35
C ALA A 92 1.06 10.18 -2.57
N LEU A 93 2.17 10.55 -3.24
CA LEU A 93 3.47 10.67 -2.60
C LEU A 93 3.49 11.73 -1.50
N ALA A 94 2.90 12.90 -1.75
CA ALA A 94 2.86 14.00 -0.77
C ALA A 94 2.16 13.61 0.54
N LYS A 95 1.22 12.66 0.48
CA LYS A 95 0.50 12.11 1.64
C LYS A 95 1.23 10.93 2.28
N LEU A 96 1.74 10.02 1.46
CA LEU A 96 2.29 8.75 1.94
C LEU A 96 3.71 8.88 2.48
N GLU A 97 4.53 9.79 1.94
CA GLU A 97 5.94 9.95 2.32
C GLU A 97 6.08 10.35 3.81
N PRO A 98 5.41 11.40 4.33
CA PRO A 98 5.50 11.76 5.74
C PRO A 98 4.99 10.65 6.65
N LEU A 99 3.92 9.96 6.22
CA LEU A 99 3.33 8.86 6.98
C LEU A 99 4.30 7.68 7.10
N SER A 100 4.89 7.28 5.99
CA SER A 100 5.87 6.20 5.95
C SER A 100 7.10 6.54 6.78
N GLN A 101 7.63 7.76 6.68
CA GLN A 101 8.77 8.21 7.50
C GLN A 101 8.45 8.18 9.00
N LYS A 102 7.23 8.59 9.39
CA LYS A 102 6.80 8.65 10.79
C LYS A 102 6.61 7.27 11.43
N PHE A 103 6.16 6.28 10.65
CA PHE A 103 5.72 4.98 11.15
C PHE A 103 6.47 3.78 10.55
N ILE A 104 7.62 3.99 9.91
CA ILE A 104 8.40 2.89 9.34
C ILE A 104 8.82 1.88 10.42
N GLY A 105 8.61 0.59 10.16
CA GLY A 105 8.86 -0.50 11.10
C GLY A 105 7.75 -0.72 12.13
N LEU A 106 6.67 0.06 12.10
CA LEU A 106 5.50 -0.21 12.94
C LEU A 106 4.84 -1.52 12.46
N PRO A 107 4.61 -2.51 13.34
CA PRO A 107 4.07 -3.81 12.93
C PRO A 107 2.55 -3.75 12.75
N THR A 108 2.09 -2.91 11.81
CA THR A 108 0.70 -2.85 11.36
C THR A 108 0.63 -3.08 9.85
N PRO A 109 -0.45 -3.70 9.33
CA PRO A 109 -0.58 -3.97 7.90
C PRO A 109 -0.52 -2.71 7.03
N TRP A 110 -1.07 -1.58 7.50
CA TRP A 110 -1.07 -0.33 6.74
C TRP A 110 0.32 0.33 6.69
N ALA A 111 1.13 0.22 7.74
CA ALA A 111 2.47 0.83 7.79
C ALA A 111 3.45 0.07 6.88
N GLU A 112 3.37 -1.26 6.89
CA GLU A 112 4.10 -2.12 5.94
C GLU A 112 3.67 -1.80 4.50
N ARG A 113 2.35 -1.75 4.24
CA ARG A 113 1.85 -1.48 2.89
C ARG A 113 2.23 -0.08 2.41
N ALA A 114 2.15 0.94 3.25
CA ALA A 114 2.60 2.31 2.94
C ALA A 114 4.08 2.32 2.53
N SER A 115 4.92 1.64 3.32
CA SER A 115 6.36 1.53 3.06
C SER A 115 6.65 0.76 1.76
N SER A 116 5.84 -0.25 1.43
CA SER A 116 5.96 -1.00 0.18
C SER A 116 5.51 -0.22 -1.06
N LEU A 117 4.58 0.74 -0.92
CA LEU A 117 4.06 1.53 -2.03
C LEU A 117 4.99 2.72 -2.37
N LEU A 118 5.74 3.21 -1.39
CA LEU A 118 6.61 4.38 -1.53
C LEU A 118 7.67 4.24 -2.66
N PRO A 119 8.38 3.09 -2.82
CA PRO A 119 9.26 2.88 -3.97
C PRO A 119 8.54 2.97 -5.32
N GLU A 120 7.31 2.47 -5.42
CA GLU A 120 6.53 2.49 -6.67
C GLU A 120 6.19 3.93 -7.07
N LEU A 121 5.79 4.76 -6.11
CA LEU A 121 5.50 6.18 -6.31
C LEU A 121 6.73 6.99 -6.74
N TYR A 122 7.92 6.64 -6.24
CA TYR A 122 9.15 7.24 -6.71
C TYR A 122 9.51 6.78 -8.12
N ILE A 123 9.37 5.48 -8.43
CA ILE A 123 9.62 4.94 -9.78
C ILE A 123 8.72 5.62 -10.81
N SER A 124 7.42 5.78 -10.52
CA SER A 124 6.48 6.41 -11.44
C SER A 124 6.79 7.88 -11.73
N GLN A 125 7.59 8.52 -10.88
CA GLN A 125 8.05 9.90 -11.04
C GLN A 125 9.49 10.00 -11.55
N GLY A 126 10.10 8.87 -11.97
CA GLY A 126 11.49 8.84 -12.44
C GLY A 126 12.53 9.05 -11.34
N ARG A 127 12.13 9.03 -10.06
CA ARG A 127 12.98 9.26 -8.89
C ARG A 127 13.66 7.96 -8.43
N THR A 128 14.46 7.35 -9.31
CA THR A 128 15.03 6.02 -9.11
C THR A 128 15.92 5.90 -7.86
N ALA A 129 16.70 6.93 -7.53
CA ALA A 129 17.55 6.93 -6.34
C ALA A 129 16.72 6.91 -5.04
N ASP A 130 15.63 7.68 -4.99
CA ASP A 130 14.71 7.71 -3.85
C ASP A 130 13.97 6.38 -3.73
N ALA A 131 13.56 5.79 -4.86
CA ALA A 131 12.96 4.46 -4.89
C ALA A 131 13.88 3.39 -4.30
N GLU A 132 15.16 3.41 -4.66
CA GLU A 132 16.15 2.46 -4.14
C GLU A 132 16.37 2.63 -2.63
N ASN A 133 16.50 3.86 -2.14
CA ASN A 133 16.64 4.14 -0.72
C ASN A 133 15.40 3.71 0.06
N SER A 134 14.21 4.02 -0.46
CA SER A 134 12.94 3.61 0.12
C SER A 134 12.79 2.08 0.17
N TYR A 135 13.18 1.39 -0.90
CA TYR A 135 13.15 -0.07 -0.95
C TYR A 135 14.12 -0.70 0.05
N LYS A 136 15.36 -0.18 0.18
CA LYS A 136 16.31 -0.65 1.20
C LYS A 136 15.76 -0.48 2.61
N ASN A 137 15.12 0.65 2.89
CA ASN A 137 14.46 0.89 4.18
C ASN A 137 13.31 -0.10 4.39
N PHE A 138 12.45 -0.31 3.39
CA PHE A 138 11.38 -1.29 3.46
C PHE A 138 11.91 -2.69 3.81
N GLN A 139 12.95 -3.18 3.12
CA GLN A 139 13.57 -4.47 3.42
C GLN A 139 14.18 -4.53 4.83
N LYS A 140 14.81 -3.45 5.28
CA LYS A 140 15.41 -3.37 6.62
C LYS A 140 14.35 -3.49 7.72
N PHE A 141 13.24 -2.76 7.58
CA PHE A 141 12.22 -2.66 8.63
C PHE A 141 11.12 -3.71 8.53
N TYR A 142 10.92 -4.32 7.35
CA TYR A 142 9.93 -5.36 7.11
C TYR A 142 10.56 -6.58 6.38
N PRO A 143 11.52 -7.27 7.01
CA PRO A 143 12.24 -8.38 6.37
C PRO A 143 11.35 -9.59 6.02
N SER A 144 10.14 -9.67 6.59
CA SER A 144 9.18 -10.77 6.37
C SER A 144 8.16 -10.51 5.25
N ALA A 145 8.25 -9.40 4.52
CA ALA A 145 7.23 -8.96 3.55
C ALA A 145 7.06 -9.84 2.28
N GLY A 146 7.80 -10.95 2.15
CA GLY A 146 7.56 -12.01 1.17
C GLY A 146 7.57 -11.57 -0.30
N SER A 147 6.72 -12.20 -1.13
CA SER A 147 6.69 -12.10 -2.61
C SER A 147 6.40 -10.69 -3.15
N GLY A 148 5.75 -9.82 -2.36
CA GLY A 148 5.59 -8.42 -2.71
C GLY A 148 6.94 -7.71 -2.91
N SER A 149 7.96 -8.10 -2.14
CA SER A 149 9.31 -7.56 -2.23
C SER A 149 10.00 -7.91 -3.56
N ASP A 150 9.78 -9.09 -4.13
CA ASP A 150 10.43 -9.50 -5.38
C ASP A 150 9.89 -8.73 -6.59
N LEU A 151 8.58 -8.47 -6.63
CA LEU A 151 7.97 -7.65 -7.67
C LEU A 151 8.42 -6.19 -7.59
N LEU A 152 8.51 -5.64 -6.38
CA LEU A 152 9.08 -4.32 -6.11
C LEU A 152 10.54 -4.23 -6.56
N MET A 153 11.35 -5.25 -6.26
CA MET A 153 12.74 -5.32 -6.71
C MET A 153 12.84 -5.38 -8.23
N ALA A 154 11.98 -6.16 -8.89
CA ALA A 154 11.96 -6.23 -10.34
C ALA A 154 11.62 -4.87 -10.98
N ARG A 155 10.62 -4.15 -10.45
CA ARG A 155 10.29 -2.80 -10.92
C ARG A 155 11.44 -1.81 -10.75
N LEU A 156 12.13 -1.86 -9.61
CA LEU A 156 13.30 -1.03 -9.36
C LEU A 156 14.47 -1.38 -10.31
N ALA A 157 14.68 -2.67 -10.57
CA ALA A 157 15.69 -3.12 -11.51
C ALA A 157 15.35 -2.66 -12.95
N ILE A 158 14.08 -2.76 -13.36
CA ILE A 158 13.59 -2.23 -14.65
C ILE A 158 13.83 -0.72 -14.76
N SER A 159 13.51 0.06 -13.72
CA SER A 159 13.73 1.52 -13.75
C SER A 159 15.22 1.89 -13.85
N LYS A 160 16.11 1.00 -13.39
CA LYS A 160 17.57 1.09 -13.54
C LYS A 160 18.10 0.50 -14.85
N LYS A 161 17.23 -0.04 -15.72
CA LYS A 161 17.57 -0.82 -16.92
C LYS A 161 18.39 -2.08 -16.62
N ASP A 162 18.37 -2.55 -15.37
CA ASP A 162 18.96 -3.82 -14.96
C ASP A 162 17.97 -4.97 -15.22
N PHE A 163 17.80 -5.27 -16.51
CA PHE A 163 16.87 -6.30 -16.96
C PHE A 163 17.28 -7.71 -16.52
N ALA A 164 18.58 -7.94 -16.25
CA ALA A 164 19.07 -9.23 -15.77
C ALA A 164 18.54 -9.52 -14.36
N THR A 165 18.69 -8.58 -13.43
CA THR A 165 18.15 -8.71 -12.08
C THR A 165 16.63 -8.77 -12.09
N ALA A 166 15.97 -7.93 -12.90
CA ALA A 166 14.51 -7.95 -13.02
C ALA A 166 14.00 -9.30 -13.50
N ARG A 167 14.60 -9.87 -14.55
CA ARG A 167 14.24 -11.20 -15.07
C ARG A 167 14.45 -12.29 -14.01
N ALA A 168 15.56 -12.26 -13.28
CA ALA A 168 15.82 -13.25 -12.22
C ALA A 168 14.76 -13.23 -11.11
N LYS A 169 14.26 -12.04 -10.76
CA LYS A 169 13.21 -11.87 -9.74
C LYS A 169 11.81 -12.23 -10.22
N LEU A 170 11.51 -11.98 -11.49
CA LEU A 170 10.20 -12.30 -12.07
C LEU A 170 10.04 -13.77 -12.45
N ALA A 171 11.13 -14.45 -12.81
CA ALA A 171 11.09 -15.82 -13.33
C ALA A 171 10.35 -16.82 -12.42
N PRO A 172 10.55 -16.86 -11.08
CA PRO A 172 9.82 -17.78 -10.22
C PRO A 172 8.31 -17.53 -10.20
N ILE A 173 7.88 -16.26 -10.25
CA ILE A 173 6.46 -15.88 -10.25
C ILE A 173 5.82 -16.26 -11.59
N VAL A 174 6.52 -16.00 -12.70
CA VAL A 174 6.08 -16.37 -14.06
C VAL A 174 6.05 -17.88 -14.25
N GLU A 175 6.96 -18.64 -13.64
CA GLU A 175 6.91 -20.10 -13.71
C GLU A 175 5.75 -20.66 -12.88
N SER A 176 5.52 -20.10 -11.69
CA SER A 176 4.40 -20.49 -10.83
C SER A 176 3.04 -20.23 -11.48
N SER A 177 2.92 -19.14 -12.25
CA SER A 177 1.65 -18.80 -12.92
C SER A 177 1.22 -19.87 -13.93
N LYS A 178 2.16 -20.60 -14.56
CA LYS A 178 1.85 -21.69 -15.50
C LYS A 178 1.17 -22.89 -14.83
N GLN A 179 1.28 -23.01 -13.51
CA GLN A 179 0.69 -24.11 -12.74
C GLN A 179 -0.71 -23.77 -12.20
N VAL A 180 -1.11 -22.50 -12.26
CA VAL A 180 -2.38 -22.03 -11.70
C VAL A 180 -3.53 -22.28 -12.68
N LYS A 181 -4.50 -23.09 -12.25
CA LYS A 181 -5.70 -23.40 -13.04
C LYS A 181 -6.84 -22.40 -12.82
N LEU A 182 -6.95 -21.85 -11.61
CA LEU A 182 -8.01 -20.94 -11.21
C LEU A 182 -7.39 -19.72 -10.51
N PRO A 183 -6.95 -18.72 -11.27
CA PRO A 183 -6.37 -17.52 -10.68
C PRO A 183 -7.43 -16.72 -9.92
N GLY A 184 -7.11 -16.32 -8.69
CA GLY A 184 -7.95 -15.46 -7.87
C GLY A 184 -7.15 -14.68 -6.83
N GLY A 185 -7.82 -13.70 -6.23
CA GLY A 185 -7.27 -12.93 -5.11
C GLY A 185 -5.97 -12.17 -5.43
N LYS A 186 -5.19 -11.90 -4.37
CA LYS A 186 -3.95 -11.11 -4.43
C LYS A 186 -2.84 -11.80 -5.23
N GLU A 187 -2.80 -13.12 -5.23
CA GLU A 187 -1.80 -13.90 -5.95
C GLU A 187 -1.95 -13.72 -7.47
N ALA A 188 -3.19 -13.77 -7.98
CA ALA A 188 -3.46 -13.53 -9.40
C ALA A 188 -3.07 -12.11 -9.85
N VAL A 189 -3.24 -11.10 -9.00
CA VAL A 189 -2.78 -9.73 -9.26
C VAL A 189 -1.25 -9.69 -9.39
N ALA A 190 -0.53 -10.31 -8.45
CA ALA A 190 0.94 -10.37 -8.51
C ALA A 190 1.45 -11.12 -9.75
N MET A 191 0.81 -12.23 -10.12
CA MET A 191 1.14 -12.98 -11.33
C MET A 191 0.87 -12.19 -12.61
N SER A 192 -0.28 -11.49 -12.69
CA SER A 192 -0.60 -10.59 -13.80
C SER A 192 0.49 -9.53 -14.00
N GLN A 193 0.86 -8.86 -12.91
CA GLN A 193 1.90 -7.83 -12.94
C GLN A 193 3.27 -8.41 -13.32
N ALA A 194 3.64 -9.58 -12.80
CA ALA A 194 4.91 -10.22 -13.10
C ALA A 194 5.00 -10.68 -14.57
N LEU A 195 3.92 -11.25 -15.11
CA LEU A 195 3.82 -11.65 -16.51
C LEU A 195 3.95 -10.45 -17.44
N PHE A 196 3.24 -9.34 -17.13
CA PHE A 196 3.36 -8.11 -17.91
C PHE A 196 4.80 -7.58 -17.93
N LEU A 197 5.43 -7.42 -16.76
CA LEU A 197 6.81 -6.92 -16.66
C LEU A 197 7.82 -7.85 -17.34
N MET A 198 7.65 -9.17 -17.24
CA MET A 198 8.51 -10.12 -17.96
C MET A 198 8.32 -10.01 -19.48
N GLY A 199 7.08 -9.78 -19.93
CA GLY A 199 6.78 -9.50 -21.33
C GLY A 199 7.50 -8.25 -21.83
N GLU A 200 7.47 -7.15 -21.08
CA GLU A 200 8.21 -5.92 -21.43
C GLU A 200 9.72 -6.17 -21.53
N ILE A 201 10.31 -6.90 -20.59
CA ILE A 201 11.73 -7.25 -20.62
C ILE A 201 12.07 -8.07 -21.87
N GLN A 202 11.27 -9.09 -22.17
CA GLN A 202 11.47 -9.96 -23.33
C GLN A 202 11.31 -9.20 -24.64
N GLU A 203 10.34 -8.30 -24.72
CA GLU A 203 10.11 -7.47 -25.89
C GLU A 203 11.30 -6.54 -26.16
N ASN A 204 11.81 -5.87 -25.12
CA ASN A 204 13.02 -5.04 -25.19
C ASN A 204 14.27 -5.86 -25.57
N ALA A 205 14.31 -7.14 -25.23
CA ALA A 205 15.38 -8.07 -25.61
C ALA A 205 15.21 -8.67 -27.02
N GLY A 206 14.16 -8.30 -27.77
CA GLY A 206 13.86 -8.86 -29.08
C GLY A 206 13.23 -10.27 -29.05
N GLU A 207 12.93 -10.80 -27.86
CA GLU A 207 12.29 -12.10 -27.65
C GLU A 207 10.76 -12.01 -27.84
N LYS A 208 10.31 -11.42 -28.95
CA LYS A 208 8.91 -11.00 -29.20
C LYS A 208 7.89 -12.12 -29.04
N SER A 209 8.18 -13.34 -29.50
CA SER A 209 7.25 -14.48 -29.32
C SER A 209 7.02 -14.82 -27.85
N LYS A 210 8.05 -14.74 -27.00
CA LYS A 210 7.91 -14.98 -25.56
C LYS A 210 7.17 -13.84 -24.88
N ALA A 211 7.45 -12.60 -25.30
CA ALA A 211 6.75 -11.43 -24.81
C ALA A 211 5.25 -11.53 -25.09
N LEU A 212 4.88 -11.87 -26.34
CA LEU A 212 3.49 -12.07 -26.74
C LEU A 212 2.82 -13.17 -25.90
N ALA A 213 3.50 -14.31 -25.67
CA ALA A 213 2.97 -15.37 -24.81
C ALA A 213 2.62 -14.87 -23.40
N ASN A 214 3.52 -14.09 -22.79
CA ASN A 214 3.27 -13.51 -21.47
C ASN A 214 2.12 -12.49 -21.47
N PHE A 215 2.06 -11.61 -22.46
CA PHE A 215 0.96 -10.65 -22.58
C PHE A 215 -0.39 -11.36 -22.77
N LEU A 216 -0.44 -12.43 -23.58
CA LEU A 216 -1.65 -13.22 -23.76
C LEU A 216 -2.09 -13.93 -22.48
N LEU A 217 -1.16 -14.42 -21.65
CA LEU A 217 -1.51 -15.00 -20.34
C LEU A 217 -2.19 -13.95 -19.44
N VAL A 218 -1.72 -12.70 -19.44
CA VAL A 218 -2.37 -11.60 -18.73
C VAL A 218 -3.79 -11.35 -19.28
N THR A 219 -3.95 -11.27 -20.60
CA THR A 219 -5.23 -10.91 -21.21
C THR A 219 -6.26 -12.04 -21.23
N THR A 220 -5.85 -13.29 -21.00
CA THR A 220 -6.75 -14.45 -21.07
C THR A 220 -7.00 -15.09 -19.71
N ILE A 221 -5.95 -15.31 -18.90
CA ILE A 221 -6.00 -16.06 -17.64
C ILE A 221 -5.95 -15.11 -16.45
N PHE A 222 -4.97 -14.20 -16.39
CA PHE A 222 -4.68 -13.37 -15.21
C PHE A 222 -5.25 -11.94 -15.32
N LYS A 223 -6.57 -11.82 -15.47
CA LYS A 223 -7.25 -10.54 -15.72
C LYS A 223 -7.44 -9.65 -14.49
N ASN A 224 -6.93 -10.08 -13.33
CA ASN A 224 -7.27 -9.49 -12.02
C ASN A 224 -6.63 -8.12 -11.75
N ASP A 225 -5.64 -7.71 -12.54
CA ASP A 225 -5.02 -6.38 -12.48
C ASP A 225 -5.41 -5.57 -13.73
N SER A 226 -6.34 -4.62 -13.58
CA SER A 226 -6.91 -3.86 -14.72
C SER A 226 -5.85 -3.04 -15.46
N SER A 227 -4.83 -2.53 -14.76
CA SER A 227 -3.73 -1.78 -15.35
C SER A 227 -2.85 -2.68 -16.24
N SER A 228 -2.36 -3.80 -15.69
CA SER A 228 -1.59 -4.78 -16.47
C SER A 228 -2.41 -5.34 -17.63
N LEU A 229 -3.70 -5.59 -17.43
CA LEU A 229 -4.60 -6.06 -18.49
C LEU A 229 -4.67 -5.08 -19.66
N ALA A 230 -4.90 -3.80 -19.39
CA ALA A 230 -5.00 -2.78 -20.43
C ALA A 230 -3.68 -2.63 -21.20
N LEU A 231 -2.55 -2.59 -20.48
CA LEU A 231 -1.23 -2.46 -21.10
C LEU A 231 -0.82 -3.72 -21.88
N ALA A 232 -1.04 -4.91 -21.32
CA ALA A 232 -0.77 -6.17 -21.99
C ALA A 232 -1.61 -6.35 -23.25
N THR A 233 -2.89 -5.95 -23.23
CA THR A 233 -3.75 -5.96 -24.43
C THR A 233 -3.13 -5.12 -25.54
N LYS A 234 -2.77 -3.87 -25.24
CA LYS A 234 -2.13 -2.97 -26.21
C LYS A 234 -0.84 -3.54 -26.79
N ARG A 235 0.03 -4.14 -25.96
CA ARG A 235 1.29 -4.75 -26.44
C ARG A 235 1.06 -6.02 -27.25
N ALA A 236 0.13 -6.88 -26.82
CA ALA A 236 -0.24 -8.09 -27.54
C ALA A 236 -0.76 -7.76 -28.95
N ASP A 237 -1.68 -6.80 -29.05
CA ASP A 237 -2.24 -6.37 -30.34
C ASP A 237 -1.16 -5.82 -31.28
N ALA A 238 -0.21 -5.03 -30.75
CA ALA A 238 0.91 -4.51 -31.52
C ALA A 238 1.81 -5.63 -32.07
N LEU A 239 2.17 -6.61 -31.24
CA LEU A 239 2.99 -7.76 -31.66
C LEU A 239 2.26 -8.68 -32.66
N GLN A 240 0.93 -8.82 -32.51
CA GLN A 240 0.11 -9.56 -33.47
C GLN A 240 0.03 -8.86 -34.83
N ALA A 241 -0.06 -7.52 -34.85
CA ALA A 241 0.00 -6.75 -36.08
C ALA A 241 1.34 -6.89 -36.82
N GLU A 242 2.42 -7.12 -36.08
CA GLU A 242 3.74 -7.47 -36.62
C GLU A 242 3.84 -8.93 -37.10
N LYS A 243 2.74 -9.71 -37.04
CA LYS A 243 2.68 -11.14 -37.39
C LYS A 243 3.61 -12.02 -36.54
N ILE A 244 3.89 -11.61 -35.30
CA ILE A 244 4.61 -12.45 -34.35
C ILE A 244 3.72 -13.62 -33.94
N ILE A 245 4.26 -14.83 -34.00
CA ILE A 245 3.57 -16.06 -33.65
C ILE A 245 4.08 -16.55 -32.30
N VAL A 246 3.15 -17.01 -31.46
CA VAL A 246 3.48 -17.76 -30.25
C VAL A 246 3.67 -19.23 -30.65
N PRO A 247 4.85 -19.81 -30.42
CA PRO A 247 5.11 -21.22 -30.73
C PRO A 247 4.29 -22.17 -29.84
#